data_AF-A0A1M7UBZ3-F1
#
_entry.id   AF-A0A1M7UBZ3-F1
#
_cell.length_a   1.000
_cell.length_b   1.000
_cell.length_c   1.000
_cell.angle_alpha   90.00
_cell.angle_beta   90.00
_cell.angle_gamma   90.00
#
_symmetry.space_group_name_H-M   'P 1'
#
loop_
_entity.id
_entity.type
_entity.pdbx_description
1 polymer ?
#
loop_
_entity_poly.entity_id
_entity_poly.type
_entity_poly.pdbx_seq_one_letter_code
_entity_poly.pdbx_strand_id
1 'polypeptide(L)'
;MSEYVEARYAKLVLREARLAEEDVASKLINELLRDLKSFQDLDSARVQAVTSIRQLSLSLDRPQSLHAREWEAADQAAEAWCRNALL
;
A
#
# COMPACT_ATOMS: atom_id res chain seq x y z
N MET A 1 14.17 4.56 8.38
CA MET A 1 12.87 4.41 9.08
C MET A 1 12.81 2.95 9.53
N SER A 2 12.27 2.62 10.71
CA SER A 2 12.13 1.19 11.05
C SER A 2 11.03 0.57 10.20
N GLU A 3 11.10 -0.74 9.96
CA GLU A 3 10.14 -1.45 9.13
C GLU A 3 8.69 -1.28 9.64
N TYR A 4 8.49 -1.29 10.96
CA TYR A 4 7.18 -1.03 11.56
C TYR A 4 6.64 0.37 11.25
N VAL A 5 7.50 1.38 11.20
CA VAL A 5 7.09 2.76 10.89
C VAL A 5 6.71 2.86 9.40
N GLU A 6 7.44 2.18 8.52
CA GLU A 6 7.10 2.10 7.10
C GLU A 6 5.74 1.37 6.88
N ALA A 7 5.52 0.26 7.59
CA ALA A 7 4.28 -0.50 7.51
C ALA A 7 3.07 0.33 7.99
N ARG A 8 3.24 1.03 9.11
CA ARG A 8 2.22 1.95 9.63
C ARG A 8 1.94 3.12 8.71
N TYR A 9 3.00 3.68 8.10
CA TYR A 9 2.86 4.74 7.11
C TYR A 9 2.05 4.25 5.91
N ALA A 10 2.36 3.07 5.37
CA ALA A 10 1.60 2.48 4.27
C ALA A 10 0.12 2.28 4.61
N LYS A 11 -0.19 1.76 5.80
CA LYS A 11 -1.58 1.59 6.24
C LYS A 11 -2.32 2.92 6.39
N LEU A 12 -1.66 3.95 6.90
CA LEU A 12 -2.25 5.28 7.02
C LEU A 12 -2.58 5.86 5.64
N VAL A 13 -1.61 5.83 4.72
CA VAL A 13 -1.81 6.36 3.36
C VAL A 13 -2.90 5.60 2.62
N LEU A 14 -2.98 4.27 2.76
CA LEU A 14 -4.08 3.47 2.18
C LEU A 14 -5.44 3.91 2.71
N ARG A 15 -5.56 4.21 4.00
CA ARG A 15 -6.81 4.68 4.60
C ARG A 15 -7.21 6.05 4.09
N GLU A 16 -6.27 6.99 4.05
CA GLU A 16 -6.53 8.35 3.56
C GLU A 16 -6.89 8.34 2.07
N ALA A 17 -6.15 7.59 1.27
CA ALA A 17 -6.41 7.46 -0.17
C ALA A 17 -7.78 6.84 -0.47
N ARG A 18 -8.25 5.90 0.37
CA ARG A 18 -9.59 5.29 0.21
C ARG A 18 -10.74 6.27 0.48
N LEU A 19 -10.52 7.31 1.27
CA LEU A 19 -11.51 8.35 1.59
C LEU A 19 -11.47 9.52 0.62
N ALA A 20 -10.42 9.61 -0.21
CA ALA A 20 -10.21 10.68 -1.15
C ALA A 20 -10.92 10.43 -2.49
N GLU A 21 -10.97 11.48 -3.32
CA GLU A 21 -11.35 11.35 -4.72
C GLU A 21 -10.33 10.49 -5.48
N GLU A 22 -10.76 9.82 -6.55
CA GLU A 22 -9.96 8.81 -7.26
C GLU A 22 -8.61 9.35 -7.77
N ASP A 23 -8.56 10.59 -8.24
CA ASP A 23 -7.33 11.22 -8.72
C ASP A 23 -6.34 11.51 -7.57
N VAL A 24 -6.86 11.92 -6.41
CA VAL A 24 -6.08 12.13 -5.19
C VAL A 24 -5.61 10.79 -4.64
N ALA A 25 -6.47 9.77 -4.64
CA ALA A 25 -6.13 8.41 -4.25
C ALA A 25 -4.98 7.87 -5.10
N SER A 26 -5.07 8.00 -6.44
CA SER A 26 -4.01 7.57 -7.35
C SER A 26 -2.67 8.29 -7.06
N LYS A 27 -2.69 9.61 -6.82
CA LYS A 27 -1.49 10.37 -6.44
C LYS A 27 -0.87 9.85 -5.13
N LEU A 28 -1.67 9.69 -4.08
CA LEU A 28 -1.22 9.21 -2.77
C LEU A 28 -0.61 7.81 -2.84
N ILE A 29 -1.21 6.89 -3.59
CA ILE A 29 -0.68 5.53 -3.76
C ILE A 29 0.63 5.52 -4.53
N ASN A 30 0.74 6.34 -5.58
CA ASN A 30 1.98 6.46 -6.35
C ASN A 30 3.13 7.09 -5.54
N GLU A 31 2.83 8.10 -4.71
CA GLU A 31 3.79 8.69 -3.77
C GLU A 31 4.25 7.67 -2.73
N LEU A 32 3.32 6.91 -2.15
CA LEU A 32 3.64 5.83 -1.21
C LEU A 32 4.60 4.81 -1.84
N LEU A 33 4.36 4.39 -3.09
CA LEU A 33 5.24 3.45 -3.79
C LEU A 33 6.63 4.02 -4.06
N ARG A 34 6.74 5.34 -4.25
CA ARG A 34 8.03 6.03 -4.40
C ARG A 34 8.77 6.05 -3.06
N ASP A 35 8.08 6.33 -1.96
CA ASP A 35 8.66 6.36 -0.62
C ASP A 35 9.15 4.97 -0.18
N LEU A 36 8.39 3.93 -0.51
CA LEU A 36 8.69 2.54 -0.15
C LEU A 36 9.76 1.86 -1.02
N LYS A 37 10.35 2.56 -2.00
CA LYS A 37 11.27 2.01 -3.03
C LYS A 37 12.62 1.49 -2.48
N SER A 38 12.86 1.55 -1.17
CA SER A 38 14.08 0.97 -0.57
C SER A 38 14.09 -0.56 -0.69
N PHE A 39 15.02 -1.11 -1.48
CA PHE A 39 15.08 -2.54 -1.85
C PHE A 39 15.99 -3.41 -0.96
N GLN A 40 16.42 -2.94 0.21
CA GLN A 40 17.33 -3.71 1.05
C GLN A 40 16.54 -4.61 2.01
N ASP A 41 16.84 -5.92 1.95
CA ASP A 41 16.41 -7.00 2.85
C ASP A 41 14.93 -6.96 3.27
N LEU A 42 14.06 -7.23 2.30
CA LEU A 42 12.61 -7.20 2.51
C LEU A 42 12.12 -8.51 3.12
N ASP A 43 11.48 -8.46 4.29
CA ASP A 43 10.63 -9.54 4.79
C ASP A 43 9.54 -9.86 3.75
N SER A 44 9.19 -11.14 3.67
CA SER A 44 8.11 -11.70 2.84
C SER A 44 6.80 -10.88 2.94
N ALA A 45 6.44 -10.38 4.12
CA ALA A 45 5.23 -9.59 4.32
C ALA A 45 5.34 -8.18 3.71
N ARG A 46 6.51 -7.54 3.79
CA ARG A 46 6.76 -6.25 3.14
C ARG A 46 6.64 -6.37 1.62
N VAL A 47 7.26 -7.41 1.04
CA VAL A 47 7.17 -7.70 -0.41
C VAL A 47 5.72 -7.88 -0.84
N GLN A 48 4.94 -8.64 -0.07
CA GLN A 48 3.52 -8.87 -0.35
C GLN A 48 2.73 -7.56 -0.28
N ALA A 49 2.92 -6.75 0.76
CA ALA A 49 2.26 -5.45 0.91
C ALA A 49 2.56 -4.52 -0.25
N VAL A 50 3.84 -4.33 -0.60
CA VAL A 50 4.25 -3.48 -1.72
C VAL A 50 3.69 -4.00 -3.04
N THR A 51 3.62 -5.32 -3.23
CA THR A 51 3.03 -5.92 -4.44
C THR A 51 1.54 -5.64 -4.55
N SER A 52 0.78 -5.81 -3.47
CA SER A 52 -0.65 -5.50 -3.44
C SER A 52 -0.92 -4.00 -3.66
N ILE A 53 -0.11 -3.12 -3.09
CA ILE A 53 -0.20 -1.66 -3.31
C ILE A 53 0.10 -1.31 -4.78
N ARG A 54 1.07 -1.97 -5.42
CA ARG A 54 1.33 -1.79 -6.87
C ARG A 54 0.14 -2.24 -7.72
N GLN A 55 -0.49 -3.36 -7.38
CA GLN A 55 -1.68 -3.83 -8.09
C GLN A 55 -2.84 -2.84 -7.95
N LEU A 56 -3.02 -2.27 -6.76
CA LEU A 56 -4.00 -1.20 -6.54
C LEU A 56 -3.69 0.03 -7.40
N SER A 57 -2.44 0.50 -7.44
CA SER A 57 -2.04 1.63 -8.29
C SER A 57 -2.40 1.39 -9.76
N LEU A 58 -2.08 0.20 -10.29
CA LEU A 58 -2.40 -0.17 -11.67
C LEU A 58 -3.91 -0.29 -11.93
N SER A 59 -4.67 -0.61 -10.89
CA SER A 59 -6.14 -0.67 -10.96
C SER A 59 -6.72 0.74 -11.02
N LEU A 60 -6.24 1.66 -10.17
CA LEU A 60 -6.66 3.07 -10.17
C LEU A 60 -6.33 3.82 -11.47
N ASP A 61 -5.31 3.38 -12.21
CA ASP A 61 -4.98 3.95 -13.53
C ASP A 61 -5.94 3.48 -14.64
N ARG A 62 -6.83 2.51 -14.36
CA ARG A 62 -7.79 2.00 -15.35
C ARG A 62 -9.17 2.62 -15.12
N PRO A 63 -9.76 3.24 -16.15
CA PRO A 63 -11.13 3.71 -16.06
C PRO A 63 -12.08 2.50 -15.95
N GLN A 64 -13.00 2.54 -14.97
CA GLN A 64 -14.24 1.73 -14.88
C GLN A 64 -14.23 0.39 -14.11
N SER A 65 -13.30 0.11 -13.19
CA SER A 65 -13.40 -1.11 -12.36
C SER A 65 -13.74 -0.83 -10.89
N LEU A 66 -14.60 -1.65 -10.29
CA LEU A 66 -14.80 -1.68 -8.84
C LEU A 66 -13.50 -2.14 -8.15
N HIS A 67 -12.67 -1.19 -7.70
CA HIS A 67 -11.36 -1.45 -7.06
C HIS A 67 -11.46 -2.02 -5.63
N ALA A 68 -12.66 -2.40 -5.17
CA ALA A 68 -12.91 -2.77 -3.78
C ALA A 68 -12.04 -3.96 -3.33
N ARG A 69 -11.79 -4.91 -4.24
CA ARG A 69 -10.95 -6.08 -3.97
C ARG A 69 -9.48 -5.70 -3.81
N GLU A 70 -8.97 -4.84 -4.67
CA GLU A 70 -7.58 -4.37 -4.65
C GLU A 70 -7.32 -3.53 -3.39
N TRP A 71 -8.29 -2.70 -3.00
CA TRP A 71 -8.24 -1.95 -1.74
C TRP A 71 -8.16 -2.89 -0.53
N GLU A 72 -9.02 -3.91 -0.47
CA GLU A 72 -9.02 -4.87 0.63
C GLU A 72 -7.73 -5.70 0.68
N ALA A 73 -7.24 -6.14 -0.48
CA ALA A 73 -5.98 -6.88 -0.57
C ALA A 73 -4.78 -6.03 -0.10
N ALA A 74 -4.71 -4.76 -0.51
CA ALA A 74 -3.65 -3.85 -0.08
C ALA A 74 -3.71 -3.57 1.43
N ASP A 75 -4.90 -3.36 2.00
CA ASP A 75 -5.08 -3.14 3.44
C ASP A 75 -4.70 -4.38 4.28
N GLN A 76 -5.16 -5.57 3.87
CA GLN A 76 -4.82 -6.82 4.56
C GLN A 76 -3.32 -7.11 4.52
N ALA A 77 -2.66 -6.86 3.38
CA ALA A 77 -1.22 -7.07 3.25
C ALA A 77 -0.42 -6.06 4.08
N ALA A 78 -0.83 -4.78 4.12
CA ALA A 78 -0.21 -3.77 4.98
C ALA A 78 -0.41 -4.07 6.48
N GLU A 79 -1.57 -4.61 6.87
CA GLU A 79 -1.83 -5.09 8.24
C GLU A 79 -0.92 -6.28 8.61
N ALA A 80 -0.78 -7.26 7.72
CA ALA A 80 0.13 -8.39 7.93
C ALA A 80 1.59 -7.92 8.08
N TRP A 81 2.02 -6.97 7.25
CA TRP A 81 3.33 -6.35 7.37
C TRP A 81 3.51 -5.62 8.71
N CYS A 82 2.52 -4.86 9.17
CA CYS A 82 2.57 -4.22 10.50
C CYS A 82 2.73 -5.23 11.63
N ARG A 83 2.05 -6.38 11.55
CA ARG A 83 2.13 -7.44 12.57
C ARG A 83 3.49 -8.12 12.57
N ASN A 84 4.05 -8.40 11.41
CA ASN A 84 5.37 -9.01 11.30
C ASN A 84 6.48 -8.07 11.76
N ALA A 85 6.41 -6.79 11.42
CA ALA A 85 7.43 -5.82 11.79
C ALA A 85 7.45 -5.48 13.30
N LEU A 86 6.47 -5.98 14.07
CA LEU A 86 6.43 -5.90 15.54
C LEU A 86 7.13 -7.08 16.23
N LEU A 87 7.38 -8.18 15.51
CA LEU A 87 8.02 -9.41 16.01
C LEU A 87 9.54 -9.33 15.85
#